data_AF-A0A2D6X7M4-F1
#
_entry.id   AF-A0A2D6X7M4-F1
#
_cell.length_a   1.000
_cell.length_b   1.000
_cell.length_c   1.000
_cell.angle_alpha   90.00
_cell.angle_beta   90.00
_cell.angle_gamma   90.00
#
_symmetry.space_group_name_H-M   'P 1'
#
loop_
_entity.id
_entity.type
_entity.pdbx_description
1 polymer ?
#
loop_
_entity_poly.entity_id
_entity_poly.type
_entity_poly.pdbx_seq_one_letter_code
_entity_poly.pdbx_strand_id
1 'polypeptide(L)'
;MATVYEIIQGLGQAAANAYDGALGEDYEPAKPGILRREEGDALIDQRVMDGFNVKFYGNMMCLSYQSEIQLKEVYGGNFEEDMEHQLSGIAGWLKKEYKKITGDSVTLVKEGEINVRVESSSRVRTWVTAQMHYKVGGLDEEMMLEAPSADTVDTKWRTFLDQGGLGTRPKNDTRKK
;
A
#
# COMPACT_ATOMS: atom_id res chain seq x y z
N MET A 1 -19.31 3.21 15.10
CA MET A 1 -18.29 3.83 14.22
C MET A 1 -17.03 3.02 14.49
N ALA A 2 -16.53 2.31 13.49
CA ALA A 2 -15.37 1.44 13.68
C ALA A 2 -14.17 2.27 14.16
N THR A 3 -13.48 1.76 15.18
CA THR A 3 -12.25 2.35 15.67
C THR A 3 -11.13 2.18 14.64
N VAL A 4 -10.10 3.02 14.71
CA VAL A 4 -8.90 2.92 13.86
C VAL A 4 -8.32 1.50 13.87
N TYR A 5 -8.28 0.87 15.04
CA TYR A 5 -7.78 -0.50 15.20
C TYR A 5 -8.65 -1.52 14.47
N GLU A 6 -9.97 -1.43 14.57
CA GLU A 6 -10.90 -2.33 13.88
C GLU A 6 -10.81 -2.19 12.35
N ILE A 7 -10.61 -0.97 11.84
CA ILE A 7 -10.44 -0.73 10.40
C ILE A 7 -9.15 -1.40 9.90
N ILE A 8 -8.02 -1.17 10.59
CA ILE A 8 -6.72 -1.74 10.22
C ILE A 8 -6.74 -3.26 10.37
N GLN A 9 -7.28 -3.77 11.47
CA GLN A 9 -7.41 -5.21 11.70
C GLN A 9 -8.32 -5.86 10.65
N GLY A 10 -9.45 -5.26 10.33
CA GLY A 10 -10.39 -5.78 9.34
C GLY A 10 -9.78 -5.82 7.94
N LEU A 11 -9.08 -4.77 7.51
CA LEU A 11 -8.39 -4.75 6.22
C LEU A 11 -7.19 -5.69 6.20
N GLY A 12 -6.44 -5.79 7.29
CA GLY A 12 -5.34 -6.74 7.44
C GLY A 12 -5.82 -8.19 7.37
N GLN A 13 -6.96 -8.50 8.00
CA GLN A 13 -7.57 -9.82 7.96
C GLN A 13 -8.16 -10.12 6.57
N ALA A 14 -8.78 -9.14 5.92
CA ALA A 14 -9.20 -9.27 4.53
C ALA A 14 -8.00 -9.61 3.62
N ALA A 15 -6.87 -8.91 3.78
CA ALA A 15 -5.66 -9.23 3.03
C ALA A 15 -5.05 -10.59 3.41
N ALA A 16 -5.24 -11.09 4.63
CA ALA A 16 -4.77 -12.41 5.05
C ALA A 16 -5.61 -13.56 4.46
N ASN A 17 -6.93 -13.38 4.31
CA ASN A 17 -7.80 -14.27 3.53
C ASN A 17 -7.39 -14.32 2.03
N ALA A 18 -6.52 -13.38 1.66
CA ALA A 18 -5.57 -13.29 0.54
C ALA A 18 -4.89 -14.55 0.00
N TYR A 19 -4.69 -15.58 0.83
CA TYR A 19 -3.78 -16.67 0.50
C TYR A 19 -4.26 -17.57 -0.66
N ASP A 20 -3.29 -18.22 -1.30
CA ASP A 20 -3.51 -19.11 -2.45
C ASP A 20 -4.29 -20.37 -2.03
N GLY A 21 -5.33 -20.72 -2.79
CA GLY A 21 -6.24 -21.82 -2.44
C GLY A 21 -7.22 -21.52 -1.31
N ALA A 22 -7.44 -20.24 -0.96
CA ALA A 22 -8.50 -19.87 -0.02
C ALA A 22 -9.88 -20.24 -0.60
N LEU A 23 -10.57 -21.15 0.07
CA LEU A 23 -11.93 -21.58 -0.26
C LEU A 23 -12.96 -20.87 0.62
N GLY A 24 -14.12 -20.57 0.05
CA GLY A 24 -15.31 -20.16 0.78
C GLY A 24 -15.93 -21.33 1.54
N GLU A 25 -17.00 -21.04 2.30
CA GLU A 25 -17.76 -22.08 3.03
C GLU A 25 -18.39 -23.13 2.10
N ASP A 26 -18.59 -22.75 0.85
CA ASP A 26 -19.10 -23.56 -0.26
C ASP A 26 -18.02 -24.36 -1.00
N TYR A 27 -16.76 -24.32 -0.55
CA TYR A 27 -15.59 -24.90 -1.22
C TYR A 27 -15.29 -24.29 -2.61
N GLU A 28 -15.88 -23.15 -2.93
CA GLU A 28 -15.52 -22.37 -4.12
C GLU A 28 -14.36 -21.42 -3.82
N PRO A 29 -13.55 -21.02 -4.82
CA PRO A 29 -12.48 -20.06 -4.60
C PRO A 29 -13.04 -18.75 -4.03
N ALA A 30 -12.53 -18.30 -2.87
CA ALA A 30 -12.95 -17.03 -2.24
C ALA A 30 -12.58 -15.78 -3.07
N LYS A 31 -11.75 -15.99 -4.09
CA LYS A 31 -11.24 -15.02 -5.06
C LYS A 31 -11.32 -15.61 -6.47
N PRO A 32 -12.49 -15.62 -7.12
CA PRO A 32 -12.52 -16.01 -8.52
C PRO A 32 -12.02 -14.82 -9.36
N GLY A 33 -10.86 -15.00 -10.02
CA GLY A 33 -10.37 -14.10 -11.06
C GLY A 33 -9.89 -12.71 -10.60
N ILE A 34 -9.37 -12.59 -9.38
CA ILE A 34 -8.74 -11.32 -8.94
C ILE A 34 -7.25 -11.35 -9.18
N LEU A 35 -6.63 -12.53 -9.05
CA LEU A 35 -5.25 -12.75 -9.44
C LEU A 35 -5.21 -13.49 -10.78
N ARG A 36 -4.20 -13.19 -11.60
CA ARG A 36 -4.03 -13.80 -12.92
C ARG A 36 -3.84 -15.32 -12.83
N ARG A 37 -3.31 -15.82 -11.72
CA ARG A 37 -3.20 -17.27 -11.47
C ARG A 37 -4.54 -17.97 -11.22
N GLU A 38 -5.60 -17.21 -10.93
CA GLU A 38 -6.95 -17.75 -10.66
C GLU A 38 -7.81 -17.78 -11.94
N GLU A 39 -7.29 -17.26 -13.05
CA GLU A 39 -7.94 -17.26 -14.37
C GLU A 39 -7.38 -18.40 -15.24
N GLY A 40 -8.28 -19.11 -15.93
CA GLY A 40 -7.91 -20.16 -16.90
C GLY A 40 -7.94 -21.58 -16.35
N ASP A 41 -7.27 -22.49 -17.05
CA ASP A 41 -7.14 -23.91 -16.71
C ASP A 41 -5.70 -24.21 -16.27
N ALA A 42 -5.53 -24.51 -14.98
CA ALA A 42 -4.23 -24.79 -14.37
C ALA A 42 -3.48 -25.99 -14.98
N LEU A 43 -4.15 -26.88 -15.73
CA LEU A 43 -3.52 -28.03 -16.40
C LEU A 43 -2.95 -27.68 -17.77
N ILE A 44 -3.56 -26.73 -18.48
CA ILE A 44 -3.24 -26.42 -19.88
C ILE A 44 -2.44 -25.12 -19.96
N ASP A 45 -2.77 -24.15 -19.11
CA ASP A 45 -2.21 -22.82 -19.16
C ASP A 45 -0.82 -22.73 -18.53
N GLN A 46 -0.08 -21.70 -18.94
CA GLN A 46 1.22 -21.41 -18.35
C GLN A 46 1.07 -21.04 -16.87
N ARG A 47 2.01 -21.51 -16.03
CA ARG A 47 2.05 -21.08 -14.63
C ARG A 47 2.27 -19.56 -14.55
N VAL A 48 1.40 -18.91 -13.79
CA VAL A 48 1.48 -17.49 -13.46
C VAL A 48 1.82 -17.37 -11.98
N MET A 49 2.88 -16.60 -11.69
CA MET A 49 3.26 -16.26 -10.32
C MET A 49 2.83 -14.83 -10.06
N ASP A 50 1.80 -14.66 -9.23
CA ASP A 50 1.35 -13.34 -8.82
C ASP A 50 0.77 -13.32 -7.41
N GLY A 51 0.68 -12.11 -6.85
CA GLY A 51 0.17 -11.89 -5.50
C GLY A 51 0.15 -10.41 -5.14
N PHE A 52 -0.53 -10.08 -4.05
CA PHE A 52 -0.57 -8.71 -3.54
C PHE A 52 -0.31 -8.66 -2.04
N ASN A 53 0.04 -7.48 -1.57
CA ASN A 53 0.25 -7.17 -0.16
C ASN A 53 -0.29 -5.77 0.16
N VAL A 54 -0.67 -5.57 1.43
CA VAL A 54 -1.20 -4.32 1.96
C VAL A 54 -0.29 -3.82 3.07
N LYS A 55 0.09 -2.54 3.01
CA LYS A 55 0.84 -1.85 4.08
C LYS A 55 0.09 -0.60 4.51
N PHE A 56 0.05 -0.32 5.80
CA PHE A 56 -0.59 0.87 6.35
C PHE A 56 0.46 1.85 6.86
N TYR A 57 0.25 3.14 6.61
CA TYR A 57 1.08 4.21 7.15
C TYR A 57 0.23 5.48 7.28
N GLY A 58 0.19 6.05 8.47
CA GLY A 58 -0.72 7.14 8.79
C GLY A 58 -2.18 6.83 8.47
N ASN A 59 -2.82 7.68 7.66
CA ASN A 59 -4.19 7.49 7.15
C ASN A 59 -4.25 6.81 5.78
N MET A 60 -3.12 6.32 5.27
CA MET A 60 -3.00 5.73 3.94
C MET A 60 -2.73 4.23 4.00
N MET A 61 -3.17 3.56 2.94
CA MET A 61 -2.93 2.16 2.65
C MET A 61 -2.18 2.06 1.31
N CYS A 62 -0.98 1.49 1.32
CA CYS A 62 -0.26 1.12 0.10
C CYS A 62 -0.65 -0.31 -0.29
N LEU A 63 -1.27 -0.45 -1.45
CA LEU A 63 -1.50 -1.74 -2.10
C LEU A 63 -0.35 -2.00 -3.06
N SER A 64 0.35 -3.13 -2.88
CA SER A 64 1.42 -3.57 -3.77
C SER A 64 1.02 -4.88 -4.44
N TYR A 65 1.05 -4.93 -5.76
CA TYR A 65 0.82 -6.13 -6.58
C TYR A 65 2.14 -6.54 -7.26
N GLN A 66 2.45 -7.82 -7.23
CA GLN A 66 3.59 -8.39 -7.92
C GLN A 66 3.12 -9.47 -8.90
N SER A 67 3.67 -9.44 -10.11
CA SER A 67 3.39 -10.43 -11.14
C SER A 67 4.65 -10.76 -11.94
N GLU A 68 4.75 -12.00 -12.41
CA GLU A 68 5.72 -12.43 -13.41
C GLU A 68 5.04 -12.52 -14.79
N ILE A 69 5.51 -11.70 -15.73
CA ILE A 69 4.93 -11.60 -17.08
C ILE A 69 6.00 -11.79 -18.15
N GLN A 70 5.57 -11.95 -19.40
CA GLN A 70 6.52 -11.98 -20.51
C GLN A 70 6.95 -10.57 -20.91
N LEU A 71 8.21 -10.42 -21.33
CA LEU A 71 8.75 -9.13 -21.75
C LEU A 71 7.93 -8.48 -22.89
N LYS A 72 7.33 -9.29 -23.76
CA LYS A 72 6.45 -8.81 -24.85
C LYS A 72 5.18 -8.11 -24.34
N GLU A 73 4.67 -8.49 -23.17
CA GLU A 73 3.47 -7.90 -22.57
C GLU A 73 3.76 -6.48 -22.04
N VAL A 74 4.97 -6.25 -21.52
CA VAL A 74 5.44 -4.92 -21.08
C VAL A 74 5.44 -3.92 -22.24
N TYR A 75 5.86 -4.36 -23.43
CA TYR A 75 5.88 -3.51 -24.63
C TYR A 75 4.51 -3.35 -25.30
N GLY A 76 3.44 -3.89 -24.71
CA GLY A 76 2.08 -3.93 -25.27
C GLY A 76 1.33 -2.59 -25.30
N GLY A 77 1.94 -1.47 -24.92
CA GLY A 77 1.36 -0.13 -24.97
C GLY A 77 0.42 0.22 -23.81
N ASN A 78 -0.48 -0.70 -23.42
CA ASN A 78 -1.50 -0.46 -22.38
C ASN A 78 -1.13 -1.01 -21.00
N PHE A 79 0.15 -1.27 -20.77
CA PHE A 79 0.61 -2.02 -19.61
C PHE A 79 0.30 -1.34 -18.26
N GLU A 80 0.43 -0.01 -18.19
CA GLU A 80 0.11 0.74 -16.97
C GLU A 80 -1.38 0.71 -16.63
N GLU A 81 -2.25 0.82 -17.66
CA GLU A 81 -3.71 0.74 -17.51
C GLU A 81 -4.13 -0.65 -17.01
N ASP A 82 -3.52 -1.71 -17.54
CA ASP A 82 -3.76 -3.10 -17.11
C ASP A 82 -3.40 -3.28 -15.63
N MET A 83 -2.25 -2.73 -15.19
CA MET A 83 -1.83 -2.78 -13.79
C MET A 83 -2.74 -1.97 -12.87
N GLU A 84 -3.24 -0.82 -13.33
CA GLU A 84 -4.18 -0.02 -12.56
C GLU A 84 -5.54 -0.73 -12.43
N HIS A 85 -6.02 -1.35 -13.50
CA HIS A 85 -7.24 -2.17 -13.48
C HIS A 85 -7.10 -3.32 -12.47
N GLN A 86 -5.96 -4.01 -12.47
CA GLN A 86 -5.67 -5.08 -11.53
C GLN A 86 -5.70 -4.61 -10.07
N LEU A 87 -5.02 -3.50 -9.76
CA LEU A 87 -5.03 -2.91 -8.42
C LEU A 87 -6.42 -2.44 -7.99
N SER A 88 -7.22 -1.93 -8.93
CA SER A 88 -8.63 -1.55 -8.70
C SER A 88 -9.50 -2.76 -8.35
N GLY A 89 -9.32 -3.87 -9.07
CA GLY A 89 -9.98 -5.15 -8.78
C GLY A 89 -9.67 -5.67 -7.38
N ILE A 90 -8.38 -5.66 -7.00
CA ILE A 90 -7.93 -6.06 -5.66
C ILE A 90 -8.52 -5.14 -4.57
N ALA A 91 -8.50 -3.81 -4.78
CA ALA A 91 -9.11 -2.87 -3.84
C ALA A 91 -10.63 -3.08 -3.70
N GLY A 92 -11.32 -3.41 -4.78
CA GLY A 92 -12.73 -3.77 -4.79
C GLY A 92 -13.01 -5.05 -4.00
N TRP A 93 -12.17 -6.06 -4.14
CA TRP A 93 -12.26 -7.28 -3.35
C TRP A 93 -12.00 -7.03 -1.86
N LEU A 94 -10.97 -6.27 -1.51
CA LEU A 94 -10.67 -5.91 -0.11
C LEU A 94 -11.87 -5.23 0.57
N LYS A 95 -12.58 -4.34 -0.12
CA LYS A 95 -13.82 -3.72 0.40
C LYS A 95 -14.93 -4.74 0.66
N LYS A 96 -15.11 -5.71 -0.24
CA LYS A 96 -16.13 -6.77 -0.10
C LYS A 96 -15.77 -7.68 1.08
N GLU A 97 -14.51 -8.10 1.17
CA GLU A 97 -14.04 -9.00 2.20
C GLU A 97 -14.04 -8.33 3.58
N TYR A 98 -13.62 -7.06 3.66
CA TYR A 98 -13.77 -6.26 4.88
C TYR A 98 -15.21 -6.25 5.38
N LYS A 99 -16.18 -6.01 4.47
CA LYS A 99 -17.60 -5.99 4.83
C LYS A 99 -18.11 -7.35 5.32
N LYS A 100 -17.61 -8.46 4.78
CA LYS A 100 -17.95 -9.80 5.28
C LYS A 100 -17.45 -10.02 6.70
N ILE A 101 -16.24 -9.54 7.02
CA ILE A 101 -15.58 -9.76 8.31
C ILE A 101 -16.19 -8.85 9.40
N THR A 102 -16.32 -7.56 9.12
CA THR A 102 -16.69 -6.55 10.13
C THR A 102 -18.18 -6.22 10.12
N GLY A 103 -18.89 -6.52 9.03
CA GLY A 103 -20.28 -6.08 8.81
C GLY A 103 -20.40 -4.64 8.30
N ASP A 104 -19.35 -3.84 8.43
CA ASP A 104 -19.32 -2.42 8.06
C ASP A 104 -18.67 -2.21 6.67
N SER A 105 -18.98 -1.08 6.04
CA SER A 105 -18.33 -0.67 4.78
C SER A 105 -17.12 0.22 5.04
N VAL A 106 -16.03 0.01 4.29
CA VAL A 106 -14.86 0.89 4.26
C VAL A 106 -14.72 1.59 2.91
N THR A 107 -14.32 2.85 2.91
CA THR A 107 -13.99 3.61 1.70
C THR A 107 -12.48 3.62 1.49
N LEU A 108 -12.06 3.38 0.24
CA LEU A 108 -10.68 3.52 -0.22
C LEU A 108 -10.71 4.44 -1.43
N VAL A 109 -10.05 5.59 -1.31
CA VAL A 109 -9.95 6.62 -2.35
C VAL A 109 -8.52 6.63 -2.87
N LYS A 110 -8.31 6.56 -4.18
CA LYS A 110 -6.98 6.59 -4.79
C LYS A 110 -6.30 7.93 -4.47
N GLU A 111 -5.02 7.87 -4.10
CA GLU A 111 -4.18 9.02 -3.83
C GLU A 111 -2.92 8.93 -4.71
N GLY A 112 -2.77 9.85 -5.65
CA GLY A 112 -1.65 9.87 -6.59
C GLY A 112 -1.78 8.90 -7.77
N GLU A 113 -0.68 8.76 -8.51
CA GLU A 113 -0.56 7.90 -9.68
C GLU A 113 0.02 6.52 -9.32
N ILE A 114 -0.20 5.54 -10.20
CA ILE A 114 0.37 4.21 -10.05
C ILE A 114 1.90 4.26 -10.19
N ASN A 115 2.62 3.59 -9.30
CA ASN A 115 4.04 3.36 -9.47
C ASN A 115 4.27 1.94 -9.99
N VAL A 116 4.82 1.80 -11.20
CA VAL A 116 5.11 0.50 -11.80
C VAL A 116 6.63 0.33 -11.96
N ARG A 117 7.18 -0.65 -11.26
CA ARG A 117 8.59 -1.06 -11.38
C ARG A 117 8.67 -2.35 -12.18
N VAL A 118 9.45 -2.30 -13.26
CA VAL A 118 9.64 -3.42 -14.19
C VAL A 118 11.11 -3.85 -14.15
N GLU A 119 11.36 -5.13 -13.86
CA GLU A 119 12.70 -5.70 -13.71
C GLU A 119 12.85 -6.97 -14.54
N SER A 120 13.87 -7.06 -15.38
CA SER A 120 14.13 -8.27 -16.15
C SER A 120 14.63 -9.38 -15.22
N SER A 121 13.92 -10.51 -15.22
CA SER A 121 14.38 -11.74 -14.56
C SER A 121 15.15 -12.62 -15.54
N SER A 122 14.72 -12.66 -16.81
CA SER A 122 15.41 -13.32 -17.92
C SER A 122 15.16 -12.60 -19.25
N ARG A 123 15.68 -13.14 -20.35
CA ARG A 123 15.42 -12.62 -21.71
C ARG A 123 13.96 -12.75 -22.15
N VAL A 124 13.15 -13.53 -21.43
CA VAL A 124 11.75 -13.82 -21.75
C VAL A 124 10.80 -13.33 -20.65
N ARG A 125 11.21 -13.44 -19.39
CA ARG A 125 10.39 -13.15 -18.20
C ARG A 125 10.83 -11.88 -17.49
N THR A 126 9.86 -11.15 -16.97
CA THR A 126 10.02 -9.87 -16.30
C THR A 126 9.18 -9.86 -15.03
N TRP A 127 9.75 -9.37 -13.94
CA TRP A 127 9.05 -9.10 -12.71
C TRP A 127 8.48 -7.69 -12.73
N VAL A 128 7.23 -7.58 -12.35
CA VAL A 128 6.51 -6.33 -12.26
C VAL A 128 6.07 -6.17 -10.82
N THR A 129 6.37 -5.01 -10.23
CA THR A 129 5.80 -4.58 -8.96
C THR A 129 5.05 -3.28 -9.19
N ALA A 130 3.73 -3.32 -9.01
CA ALA A 130 2.86 -2.16 -9.11
C ALA A 130 2.40 -1.72 -7.71
N GLN A 131 2.45 -0.43 -7.42
CA GLN A 131 2.05 0.14 -6.14
C GLN A 131 1.05 1.27 -6.34
N MET A 132 0.00 1.30 -5.52
CA MET A 132 -0.99 2.37 -5.48
C MET A 132 -1.32 2.70 -4.03
N HIS A 133 -1.48 3.98 -3.76
CA HIS A 133 -1.83 4.49 -2.44
C HIS A 133 -3.31 4.82 -2.37
N TYR A 134 -3.94 4.45 -1.26
CA TYR A 134 -5.35 4.67 -0.99
C TYR A 134 -5.54 5.36 0.35
N LYS A 135 -6.27 6.47 0.37
CA LYS A 135 -6.74 7.11 1.60
C LYS A 135 -7.90 6.28 2.17
N VAL A 136 -7.78 5.86 3.42
CA VAL A 136 -8.76 4.96 4.07
C VAL A 136 -9.76 5.81 4.85
N GLY A 137 -11.05 5.63 4.56
CA GLY A 137 -12.11 6.32 5.32
C GLY A 137 -12.17 5.85 6.76
N GLY A 138 -12.37 6.80 7.68
CA GLY A 138 -12.41 6.54 9.12
C GLY A 138 -11.04 6.57 9.81
N LEU A 139 -9.94 6.74 9.05
CA LEU A 139 -8.65 7.11 9.61
C LEU A 139 -8.50 8.64 9.63
N ASP A 140 -8.01 9.17 10.74
CA ASP A 140 -7.89 10.62 10.95
C ASP A 140 -6.76 11.21 10.08
N GLU A 141 -6.97 12.41 9.54
CA GLU A 141 -5.96 13.15 8.79
C GLU A 141 -4.76 13.52 9.65
N GLU A 142 -4.94 13.69 10.96
CA GLU A 142 -3.84 13.93 11.92
C GLU A 142 -2.85 12.75 11.99
N MET A 143 -3.26 11.55 11.58
CA MET A 143 -2.35 10.39 11.50
C MET A 143 -1.44 10.46 10.28
N MET A 144 -1.69 11.33 9.32
CA MET A 144 -0.85 11.49 8.14
C MET A 144 0.57 11.89 8.59
N LEU A 145 1.54 11.01 8.32
CA LEU A 145 2.94 11.37 8.42
C LEU A 145 3.19 12.40 7.31
N GLU A 146 3.05 13.68 7.63
CA GLU A 146 3.54 14.73 6.75
C GLU A 146 5.01 14.41 6.46
N ALA A 147 5.39 14.43 5.17
CA ALA A 147 6.80 14.48 4.81
C ALA A 147 7.45 15.58 5.66
N PRO A 148 8.67 15.39 6.20
CA PRO A 148 9.26 16.39 7.09
C PRO A 148 9.29 17.72 6.36
N SER A 149 8.38 18.63 6.71
CA SER A 149 8.30 19.90 6.03
C SER A 149 9.59 20.63 6.38
N ALA A 150 10.27 21.17 5.37
CA ALA A 150 11.45 22.01 5.60
C ALA A 150 11.13 23.14 6.60
N ASP A 151 9.86 23.56 6.65
CA ASP A 151 9.31 24.53 7.59
C ASP A 151 9.44 24.10 9.06
N THR A 152 9.42 22.80 9.39
CA THR A 152 9.60 22.36 10.80
C THR A 152 11.00 22.61 11.33
N VAL A 153 12.04 22.48 10.51
CA VAL A 153 13.43 22.70 10.96
C VAL A 153 13.65 24.17 11.21
N ASP A 154 13.21 25.02 10.29
CA ASP A 154 13.33 26.47 10.37
C ASP A 154 12.51 27.05 11.54
N THR A 155 11.30 26.53 11.75
CA THR A 155 10.43 26.94 12.87
C THR A 155 10.98 26.48 14.22
N LYS A 156 11.55 25.26 14.29
CA LYS A 156 12.24 24.77 15.51
C LYS A 156 13.51 25.57 15.78
N TRP A 157 14.25 25.95 14.74
CA TRP A 157 15.44 26.79 14.86
C TRP A 157 15.10 28.21 15.32
N ARG A 158 14.04 28.83 14.78
CA ARG A 158 13.52 30.13 15.27
C ARG A 158 13.10 30.05 16.73
N THR A 159 12.31 29.04 17.10
CA THR A 159 11.91 28.80 18.49
C THR A 159 13.13 28.63 19.41
N PHE A 160 14.15 27.89 18.97
CA PHE A 160 15.41 27.74 19.72
C PHE A 160 16.12 29.07 19.93
N LEU A 161 16.24 29.91 18.88
CA LEU A 161 16.84 31.24 18.99
C LEU A 161 16.03 32.15 19.92
N ASP A 162 14.71 32.13 19.84
CA ASP A 162 13.81 32.94 20.68
C ASP A 162 13.85 32.52 22.16
N GLN A 163 14.08 31.23 22.44
CA GLN A 163 14.29 30.70 23.79
C GLN A 163 15.69 30.97 24.36
N GLY A 164 16.51 31.74 23.64
CA GLY A 164 17.85 32.15 24.08
C GLY A 164 18.99 31.48 23.33
N GLY A 165 18.70 30.66 22.32
CA GLY A 165 19.68 30.01 21.47
C GLY A 165 20.72 29.22 22.26
N LEU A 166 22.00 29.43 21.97
CA LEU A 166 23.12 28.83 22.71
C LEU A 166 23.35 29.47 24.10
N GLY A 167 22.48 30.39 24.52
CA GLY A 167 22.58 31.14 25.75
C GLY A 167 23.74 32.14 25.76
N THR A 168 23.85 32.89 26.85
CA THR A 168 25.10 33.55 27.21
C THR A 168 25.90 32.61 28.11
N ARG A 169 27.23 32.69 28.02
CA ARG A 169 28.14 31.86 28.84
C ARG A 169 27.67 31.88 30.30
N PRO A 170 27.41 30.72 30.93
CA PRO A 170 26.94 30.66 32.31
C PRO A 170 27.88 31.47 33.22
N LYS A 171 27.31 32.26 34.15
CA LYS A 171 28.11 33.11 35.05
C LYS A 171 29.11 32.34 35.92
N ASN A 172 28.93 31.01 36.05
CA ASN A 172 29.82 30.13 36.82
C ASN A 172 30.95 29.49 35.98
N ASP A 173 31.05 29.78 34.69
CA ASP A 173 32.08 29.20 33.83
C ASP A 173 33.37 30.03 33.86
N THR A 174 34.38 29.53 34.56
CA THR A 174 35.67 30.18 34.84
C THR A 174 36.78 29.84 33.85
N ARG A 175 36.53 29.04 32.80
CA ARG A 175 37.57 28.67 31.83
C ARG A 175 38.05 29.92 31.05
N LYS A 176 39.34 30.02 30.70
CA LYS A 176 39.81 31.14 29.86
C LYS A 176 39.14 31.06 28.47
N LYS A 177 38.80 32.23 27.92
CA LYS A 177 38.38 32.36 26.51
C LYS A 177 39.54 31.99 25.59
#